data_AF-O07498-F1
#
_entry.id   AF-O07498-F1
#
_cell.length_a   1.000
_cell.length_b   1.000
_cell.length_c   1.000
_cell.angle_alpha   90.00
_cell.angle_beta   90.00
_cell.angle_gamma   90.00
#
_symmetry.space_group_name_H-M   'P 1'
#
loop_
_entity.id
_entity.type
_entity.pdbx_description
1 polymer ?
#
loop_
_entity_poly.entity_id
_entity_poly.type
_entity_poly.pdbx_seq_one_letter_code
_entity_poly.pdbx_strand_id
1 'polypeptide(L)'
;ACFKKGIPFAYGGAVSARGMSALFIPGETPCLRCFIDHGETQGQTCDTIGVISPIVDIVASYQVVEAMKYLVGDKKALRNTLRTFDLWGHHQYDMEMTQAQEGCPTCQKKEYPALHASGDLITTLCGRETVPIQREHKIDLNEWSERLERVAEVKKTPFLLRVQLTEGEKFVTLPRWPGVNSRNRRYSRAKSLYSKYIGD
;
A
#
# COMPACT_ATOMS: atom_id res chain seq x y z
N ALA A 1 -12.45 0.32 -1.73
CA ALA A 1 -12.79 -0.19 -3.07
C ALA A 1 -13.54 -1.53 -3.02
N CYS A 2 -12.98 -2.58 -2.40
CA CYS A 2 -13.57 -3.93 -2.37
C CYS A 2 -15.00 -3.96 -1.80
N PHE A 3 -15.24 -3.32 -0.64
CA PHE A 3 -16.58 -3.19 -0.06
C PHE A 3 -17.59 -2.44 -0.94
N LYS A 4 -17.15 -1.47 -1.75
CA LYS A 4 -18.01 -0.78 -2.72
C LYS A 4 -18.44 -1.70 -3.87
N LYS A 5 -17.56 -2.65 -4.24
CA LYS A 5 -17.78 -3.58 -5.36
C LYS A 5 -18.32 -4.95 -4.93
N GLY A 6 -18.52 -5.18 -3.62
CA GLY A 6 -18.92 -6.50 -3.11
C GLY A 6 -17.85 -7.58 -3.28
N ILE A 7 -16.57 -7.21 -3.37
CA ILE A 7 -15.47 -8.15 -3.60
C ILE A 7 -14.83 -8.52 -2.24
N PRO A 8 -14.70 -9.81 -1.88
CA PRO A 8 -13.93 -10.25 -0.72
C PRO A 8 -12.46 -9.86 -0.82
N PHE A 9 -11.82 -9.58 0.31
CA PHE A 9 -10.43 -9.14 0.36
C PHE A 9 -9.67 -9.80 1.51
N ALA A 10 -8.60 -10.52 1.18
CA ALA A 10 -7.67 -11.09 2.15
C ALA A 10 -6.60 -10.04 2.51
N TYR A 11 -6.59 -9.63 3.77
CA TYR A 11 -5.67 -8.65 4.33
C TYR A 11 -4.51 -9.33 5.05
N GLY A 12 -3.32 -8.75 4.92
CA GLY A 12 -2.10 -9.17 5.60
C GLY A 12 -1.23 -7.95 5.92
N GLY A 13 -0.61 -7.97 7.08
CA GLY A 13 0.36 -6.95 7.51
C GLY A 13 1.49 -7.59 8.29
N ALA A 14 2.71 -7.08 8.15
CA ALA A 14 3.89 -7.60 8.82
C ALA A 14 4.85 -6.46 9.19
N VAL A 15 5.37 -6.47 10.41
CA VAL A 15 6.39 -5.52 10.88
C VAL A 15 7.25 -6.18 11.98
N SER A 16 8.57 -6.09 11.90
CA SER A 16 9.51 -6.84 12.76
C SER A 16 9.19 -8.34 12.74
N ALA A 17 8.88 -8.96 13.87
CA ALA A 17 8.44 -10.35 14.01
C ALA A 17 6.91 -10.49 14.22
N ARG A 18 6.16 -9.39 14.03
CA ARG A 18 4.71 -9.34 14.24
C ARG A 18 3.96 -9.37 12.92
N GLY A 19 2.87 -10.12 12.88
CA GLY A 19 2.02 -10.31 11.72
C GLY A 19 0.55 -10.12 12.05
N MET A 20 -0.23 -9.85 11.02
CA MET A 20 -1.69 -9.79 11.08
C MET A 20 -2.31 -10.37 9.82
N SER A 21 -3.47 -11.03 9.94
CA SER A 21 -4.25 -11.52 8.80
C SER A 21 -5.75 -11.52 9.07
N ALA A 22 -6.54 -11.27 8.03
CA ALA A 22 -8.00 -11.37 8.08
C ALA A 22 -8.56 -11.58 6.67
N LEU A 23 -9.72 -12.23 6.58
CA LEU A 23 -10.54 -12.25 5.36
C LEU A 23 -11.76 -11.35 5.59
N PHE A 24 -11.87 -10.29 4.80
CA PHE A 24 -12.99 -9.36 4.86
C PHE A 24 -13.99 -9.66 3.73
N ILE A 25 -15.24 -9.92 4.07
CA ILE A 25 -16.31 -10.29 3.13
C ILE A 25 -17.42 -9.24 3.21
N PRO A 26 -17.64 -8.40 2.18
CA PRO A 26 -18.67 -7.38 2.20
C PRO A 26 -20.07 -7.95 2.44
N GLY A 27 -20.76 -7.41 3.45
CA GLY A 27 -22.10 -7.86 3.84
C GLY A 27 -22.12 -9.03 4.84
N GLU A 28 -20.99 -9.72 5.03
CA GLU A 28 -20.86 -10.80 6.01
C GLU A 28 -19.95 -10.39 7.19
N THR A 29 -18.89 -9.64 6.94
CA THR A 29 -17.96 -9.15 7.98
C THR A 29 -17.94 -7.62 8.06
N PRO A 30 -17.52 -7.04 9.20
CA PRO A 30 -17.08 -5.65 9.28
C PRO A 30 -15.98 -5.35 8.27
N CYS A 31 -15.77 -4.07 7.94
CA CYS A 31 -14.66 -3.68 7.06
C CYS A 31 -13.38 -3.38 7.86
N LEU A 32 -12.24 -3.32 7.17
CA LEU A 32 -10.95 -2.98 7.76
C LEU A 32 -10.96 -1.64 8.55
N ARG A 33 -11.74 -0.66 8.10
CA ARG A 33 -11.90 0.65 8.79
C ARG A 33 -12.51 0.52 10.19
N CYS A 34 -13.23 -0.56 10.49
CA CYS A 34 -13.71 -0.80 11.85
C CYS A 34 -12.60 -1.16 12.84
N PHE A 35 -11.41 -1.54 12.34
CA PHE A 35 -10.31 -2.04 13.17
C PHE A 35 -9.05 -1.16 13.12
N ILE A 36 -8.93 -0.31 12.10
CA ILE A 36 -7.79 0.58 11.94
C ILE A 36 -8.21 1.99 12.34
N ASP A 37 -7.50 2.54 13.33
CA ASP A 37 -7.59 3.97 13.63
C ASP A 37 -6.97 4.80 12.50
N HIS A 38 -7.68 5.84 12.08
CA HIS A 38 -7.26 6.74 11.01
C HIS A 38 -6.47 7.95 11.51
N GLY A 39 -6.18 8.02 12.82
CA GLY A 39 -5.28 9.03 13.40
C GLY A 39 -3.84 8.94 12.88
N GLU A 40 -3.02 9.94 13.20
CA GLU A 40 -1.60 9.98 12.84
C GLU A 40 -0.89 8.72 13.37
N THR A 41 -0.62 7.79 12.46
CA THR A 41 0.15 6.59 12.77
C THR A 41 1.59 6.98 13.05
N GLN A 42 1.91 7.32 14.30
CA GLN A 42 3.26 7.18 14.86
C GLN A 42 3.59 5.68 15.06
N GLY A 43 3.23 4.85 14.08
CA GLY A 43 3.40 3.42 14.10
C GLY A 43 4.80 3.03 13.66
N GLN A 44 5.29 1.90 14.18
CA GLN A 44 6.52 1.32 13.69
C GLN A 44 6.33 0.88 12.23
N THR A 45 7.28 1.22 11.35
CA THR A 45 7.23 0.86 9.94
C THR A 45 8.31 -0.16 9.64
N CYS A 46 8.13 -0.89 8.53
CA CYS A 46 9.15 -1.80 8.03
C CYS A 46 10.49 -1.09 7.78
N ASP A 47 10.44 0.22 7.50
CA ASP A 47 11.61 1.07 7.28
C ASP A 47 12.33 1.49 8.58
N THR A 48 11.65 1.49 9.73
CA THR A 48 12.26 1.87 11.01
C THR A 48 12.69 0.68 11.86
N ILE A 49 11.92 -0.41 11.85
CA ILE A 49 12.18 -1.58 12.71
C ILE A 49 12.49 -2.87 11.93
N GLY A 50 12.45 -2.83 10.60
CA GLY A 50 12.69 -4.00 9.75
C GLY A 50 11.54 -5.00 9.75
N VAL A 51 11.72 -6.09 9.00
CA VAL A 51 10.80 -7.25 8.92
C VAL A 51 11.66 -8.50 8.77
N ILE A 52 11.42 -9.52 9.58
CA ILE A 52 12.11 -10.81 9.42
C ILE A 52 11.45 -11.61 8.29
N SER A 53 12.22 -12.29 7.45
CA SER A 53 11.66 -13.03 6.31
C SER A 53 10.52 -14.00 6.70
N PRO A 54 10.65 -14.82 7.77
CA PRO A 54 9.64 -15.83 8.09
C PRO A 54 8.25 -15.25 8.42
N ILE A 55 8.17 -14.01 8.93
CA ILE A 55 6.86 -13.43 9.24
C ILE A 55 6.03 -13.18 7.98
N VAL A 56 6.69 -12.84 6.88
CA VAL A 56 6.03 -12.59 5.59
C VAL A 56 5.44 -13.89 5.04
N ASP A 57 6.21 -14.97 5.10
CA ASP A 57 5.77 -16.29 4.62
C ASP A 57 4.57 -16.81 5.42
N ILE A 58 4.58 -16.62 6.74
CA ILE A 58 3.50 -17.05 7.62
C ILE A 58 2.23 -16.20 7.38
N VAL A 59 2.35 -14.88 7.26
CA VAL A 59 1.21 -13.99 6.94
C VAL A 59 0.60 -14.36 5.59
N ALA A 60 1.43 -14.57 4.57
CA ALA A 60 0.97 -14.99 3.24
C ALA A 60 0.25 -16.35 3.30
N SER A 61 0.81 -17.31 4.04
CA SER A 61 0.20 -18.63 4.23
C SER A 61 -1.19 -18.53 4.86
N TYR A 62 -1.36 -17.69 5.88
CA TYR A 62 -2.68 -17.45 6.48
C TYR A 62 -3.68 -16.81 5.50
N GLN A 63 -3.25 -15.83 4.69
CA GLN A 63 -4.11 -15.23 3.68
C GLN A 63 -4.57 -16.26 2.63
N VAL A 64 -3.63 -17.11 2.16
CA VAL A 64 -3.91 -18.14 1.15
C VAL A 64 -4.90 -19.17 1.69
N VAL A 65 -4.73 -19.64 2.92
CA VAL A 65 -5.65 -20.63 3.53
C VAL A 65 -7.07 -20.09 3.66
N GLU A 66 -7.25 -18.85 4.12
CA GLU A 66 -8.60 -18.26 4.22
C GLU A 66 -9.22 -18.02 2.83
N ALA A 67 -8.42 -17.61 1.85
CA ALA A 67 -8.89 -17.48 0.46
C ALA A 67 -9.30 -18.84 -0.12
N MET A 68 -8.52 -19.90 0.10
CA MET A 68 -8.85 -21.26 -0.34
C MET A 68 -10.18 -21.73 0.24
N LYS A 69 -10.37 -21.62 1.56
CA LYS A 69 -11.63 -21.96 2.24
C LYS A 69 -12.83 -21.23 1.63
N TYR A 70 -12.68 -19.94 1.37
CA TYR A 70 -13.72 -19.14 0.72
C TYR A 70 -14.03 -19.63 -0.70
N LEU A 71 -12.99 -19.87 -1.51
CA LEU A 71 -13.12 -20.28 -2.91
C LEU A 71 -13.74 -21.67 -3.08
N VAL A 72 -13.49 -22.60 -2.17
CA VAL A 72 -14.13 -23.93 -2.17
C VAL A 72 -15.54 -23.91 -1.57
N GLY A 73 -16.01 -22.76 -1.08
CA GLY A 73 -17.34 -22.58 -0.51
C GLY A 73 -17.50 -23.07 0.93
N ASP A 74 -16.42 -23.48 1.61
CA ASP A 74 -16.46 -23.92 3.00
C ASP A 74 -16.44 -22.73 3.97
N LYS A 75 -17.57 -22.03 4.03
CA LYS A 75 -17.74 -20.86 4.90
C LYS A 75 -17.65 -21.19 6.39
N LYS A 76 -17.93 -22.44 6.79
CA LYS A 76 -17.88 -22.86 8.19
C LYS A 76 -16.45 -22.99 8.70
N ALA A 77 -15.50 -23.28 7.81
CA ALA A 77 -14.08 -23.36 8.14
C ALA A 77 -13.38 -21.99 8.19
N LEU A 78 -14.04 -20.90 7.77
CA LEU A 78 -13.48 -19.55 7.84
C LEU A 78 -13.26 -19.13 9.29
N ARG A 79 -12.12 -18.49 9.55
CA ARG A 79 -11.74 -18.13 10.91
C ARG A 79 -12.61 -17.01 11.49
N ASN A 80 -13.08 -16.09 10.64
CA ASN A 80 -13.90 -14.93 11.04
C ASN A 80 -13.26 -14.05 12.13
N THR A 81 -11.92 -14.00 12.17
CA THR A 81 -11.17 -13.16 13.10
C THR A 81 -10.10 -12.32 12.39
N LEU A 82 -9.82 -11.15 12.97
CA LEU A 82 -8.58 -10.43 12.76
C LEU A 82 -7.52 -11.04 13.67
N ARG A 83 -6.66 -11.87 13.07
CA ARG A 83 -5.57 -12.53 13.78
C ARG A 83 -4.36 -11.61 13.84
N THR A 84 -3.76 -11.46 15.02
CA THR A 84 -2.45 -10.85 15.22
C THR A 84 -1.53 -11.82 15.95
N PHE A 85 -0.24 -11.77 15.66
CA PHE A 85 0.73 -12.68 16.27
C PHE A 85 2.13 -12.07 16.30
N ASP A 86 2.91 -12.46 17.30
CA ASP A 86 4.33 -12.15 17.50
C ASP A 86 5.11 -13.46 17.56
N LEU A 87 5.98 -13.70 16.58
CA LEU A 87 6.77 -14.92 16.53
C LEU A 87 7.91 -14.94 17.54
N TRP A 88 8.41 -13.78 17.96
CA TRP A 88 9.52 -13.67 18.90
C TRP A 88 9.05 -13.81 20.34
N GLY A 89 7.91 -13.17 20.65
CA GLY A 89 7.25 -13.27 21.95
C GLY A 89 6.36 -14.50 22.11
N HIS A 90 6.15 -15.28 21.04
CA HIS A 90 5.23 -16.42 21.00
C HIS A 90 3.79 -16.07 21.43
N HIS A 91 3.33 -14.88 21.06
CA HIS A 91 1.98 -14.41 21.37
C HIS A 91 1.08 -14.47 20.14
N GLN A 92 -0.18 -14.85 20.33
CA GLN A 92 -1.21 -14.83 19.30
C GLN A 92 -2.53 -14.35 19.89
N TYR A 93 -3.25 -13.55 19.13
CA TYR A 93 -4.54 -13.01 19.51
C TYR A 93 -5.48 -13.02 18.31
N ASP A 94 -6.71 -13.49 18.54
CA ASP A 94 -7.76 -13.52 17.55
C ASP A 94 -8.90 -12.61 18.01
N MET A 95 -9.11 -11.52 17.28
CA MET A 95 -10.25 -10.63 17.52
C MET A 95 -11.40 -11.06 16.64
N GLU A 96 -12.52 -11.45 17.24
CA GLU A 96 -13.72 -11.82 16.49
C GLU A 96 -14.26 -10.65 15.66
N MET A 97 -14.65 -10.95 14.43
CA MET A 97 -15.20 -9.97 13.48
C MET A 97 -16.73 -10.04 13.43
N THR A 98 -17.37 -10.05 14.59
CA THR A 98 -18.83 -10.28 14.74
C THR A 98 -19.65 -9.02 14.53
N GLN A 99 -19.16 -7.86 14.96
CA GLN A 99 -19.91 -6.61 14.87
C GLN A 99 -19.10 -5.49 14.22
N ALA A 100 -19.76 -4.77 13.32
CA ALA A 100 -19.19 -3.58 12.73
C ALA A 100 -19.33 -2.41 13.70
N GLN A 101 -18.32 -1.54 13.70
CA GLN A 101 -18.40 -0.27 14.42
C GLN A 101 -19.68 0.50 14.02
N GLU A 102 -20.42 0.97 15.01
CA GLU A 102 -21.63 1.75 14.80
C GLU A 102 -21.36 2.97 13.94
N GLY A 103 -22.24 3.20 12.95
CA GLY A 103 -22.10 4.34 12.04
C GLY A 103 -20.89 4.29 11.10
N CYS A 104 -20.21 3.14 10.94
CA CYS A 104 -19.03 3.03 10.07
C CYS A 104 -19.32 3.57 8.64
N PRO A 105 -18.57 4.57 8.15
CA PRO A 105 -18.86 5.20 6.86
C PRO A 105 -18.59 4.28 5.66
N THR A 106 -17.92 3.14 5.87
CA THR A 106 -17.59 2.20 4.78
C THR A 106 -18.56 1.02 4.69
N CYS A 107 -18.72 0.22 5.74
CA CYS A 107 -19.58 -0.97 5.67
C CYS A 107 -21.03 -0.72 6.12
N GLN A 108 -21.31 0.33 6.90
CA GLN A 108 -22.67 0.67 7.33
C GLN A 108 -23.29 1.74 6.41
N LYS A 109 -22.70 2.94 6.36
CA LYS A 109 -23.27 4.07 5.59
C LYS A 109 -22.99 4.04 4.08
N LYS A 110 -22.02 3.21 3.64
CA LYS A 110 -21.62 3.06 2.23
C LYS A 110 -21.20 4.39 1.56
N GLU A 111 -20.57 5.28 2.31
CA GLU A 111 -20.05 6.58 1.84
C GLU A 111 -18.63 6.46 1.27
N TYR A 112 -17.86 5.47 1.72
CA TYR A 112 -16.51 5.13 1.21
C TYR A 112 -15.51 6.31 1.18
N PRO A 113 -15.25 7.00 2.31
CA PRO A 113 -14.44 8.23 2.34
C PRO A 113 -13.02 8.05 1.78
N ALA A 114 -12.41 6.87 1.96
CA ALA A 114 -11.07 6.57 1.43
C ALA A 114 -10.99 6.55 -0.11
N LEU A 115 -12.12 6.53 -0.84
CA LEU A 115 -12.15 6.64 -2.30
C LEU A 115 -12.25 8.09 -2.79
N HIS A 116 -12.59 9.02 -1.90
CA HIS A 116 -12.85 10.42 -2.20
C HIS A 116 -11.82 11.36 -1.55
N ALA A 117 -10.87 10.81 -0.79
CA ALA A 117 -9.80 11.58 -0.18
C ALA A 117 -8.83 12.10 -1.26
N SER A 118 -9.03 13.35 -1.66
CA SER A 118 -8.07 14.15 -2.43
C SER A 118 -7.06 14.78 -1.46
N GLY A 119 -6.17 13.96 -0.91
CA GLY A 119 -5.05 14.43 -0.10
C GLY A 119 -3.74 13.94 -0.70
N ASP A 120 -2.67 14.73 -0.55
CA ASP A 120 -1.28 14.34 -0.85
C ASP A 120 -0.91 13.09 -0.03
N LEU A 121 -1.32 11.91 -0.49
CA LEU A 121 -0.99 10.62 0.09
C LEU A 121 0.43 10.27 -0.36
N ILE A 122 1.41 10.95 0.24
CA ILE A 122 2.82 10.57 0.15
C ILE A 122 2.98 9.27 0.93
N THR A 123 2.72 8.16 0.26
CA THR A 123 2.95 6.83 0.85
C THR A 123 4.34 6.39 0.45
N THR A 124 5.32 6.55 1.33
CA THR A 124 6.63 5.90 1.15
C THR A 124 6.40 4.38 1.08
N LEU A 125 6.70 3.77 -0.07
CA LEU A 125 6.61 2.32 -0.20
C LEU A 125 7.78 1.69 0.56
N CYS A 126 7.47 0.90 1.59
CA CYS A 126 8.46 0.18 2.40
C CYS A 126 9.45 -0.59 1.51
N GLY A 127 10.75 -0.45 1.79
CA GLY A 127 11.81 -1.17 1.08
C GLY A 127 12.14 -0.65 -0.32
N ARG A 128 11.54 0.46 -0.77
CA ARG A 128 11.96 1.17 -1.98
C ARG A 128 12.33 2.58 -1.58
N GLU A 129 13.56 3.04 -1.89
CA GLU A 129 13.99 4.44 -1.74
C GLU A 129 13.25 5.40 -2.71
N THR A 130 12.01 5.07 -3.06
CA THR A 130 11.14 5.82 -3.94
C THR A 130 10.12 6.60 -3.13
N VAL A 131 10.15 7.91 -3.31
CA VAL A 131 9.07 8.82 -2.92
C VAL A 131 8.11 8.90 -4.10
N PRO A 132 6.91 8.32 -4.01
CA PRO A 132 5.93 8.50 -5.05
C PRO A 132 5.42 9.94 -5.08
N ILE A 133 5.23 10.46 -6.28
CA ILE A 133 4.67 11.78 -6.49
C ILE A 133 3.43 11.59 -7.34
N GLN A 134 2.27 11.65 -6.68
CA GLN A 134 0.99 11.50 -7.36
C GLN A 134 0.70 12.79 -8.16
N ARG A 135 0.33 12.62 -9.45
CA ARG A 135 -0.08 13.72 -10.34
C ARG A 135 -1.45 13.39 -10.94
N GLU A 136 -2.27 14.41 -11.20
CA GLU A 136 -3.59 14.25 -11.82
C GLU A 136 -3.54 14.00 -13.33
N HIS A 137 -2.48 14.45 -14.01
CA HIS A 137 -2.33 14.33 -15.47
C HIS A 137 -1.46 13.14 -15.88
N LYS A 138 -1.88 12.45 -16.97
CA LYS A 138 -1.12 11.36 -17.60
C LYS A 138 0.17 11.91 -18.22
N ILE A 139 1.26 11.18 -18.06
CA ILE A 139 2.55 11.48 -18.68
C ILE A 139 2.64 10.69 -19.99
N ASP A 140 2.84 11.38 -21.12
CA ASP A 140 3.22 10.74 -22.37
C ASP A 140 4.72 10.39 -22.32
N LEU A 141 5.03 9.09 -22.36
CA LEU A 141 6.41 8.62 -22.24
C LEU A 141 7.28 9.03 -23.44
N ASN A 142 6.70 9.33 -24.61
CA ASN A 142 7.46 9.79 -25.76
C ASN A 142 7.89 11.24 -25.56
N GLU A 143 6.93 12.12 -25.25
CA GLU A 143 7.16 13.55 -25.03
C GLU A 143 8.18 13.78 -23.91
N TRP A 144 8.04 13.05 -22.80
CA TRP A 144 8.94 13.19 -21.65
C TRP A 144 10.31 12.57 -21.87
N SER A 145 10.45 11.56 -22.74
CA SER A 145 11.77 11.04 -23.13
C SER A 145 12.56 12.11 -23.87
N GLU A 146 11.95 12.72 -24.89
CA GLU A 146 12.60 13.74 -25.72
C GLU A 146 12.99 14.99 -24.91
N ARG A 147 12.15 15.39 -23.95
CA ARG A 147 12.43 16.53 -23.07
C ARG A 147 13.59 16.23 -22.10
N LEU A 148 13.62 15.03 -21.52
CA LEU A 148 14.58 14.67 -20.47
C LEU A 148 15.93 14.17 -21.02
N GLU A 149 15.97 13.65 -22.25
CA GLU A 149 17.22 13.26 -22.94
C GLU A 149 18.19 14.45 -23.11
N ARG A 150 17.67 15.68 -23.11
CA ARG A 150 18.48 16.91 -23.20
C ARG A 150 19.25 17.23 -21.92
N VAL A 151 18.85 16.65 -20.79
CA VAL A 151 19.32 17.06 -19.45
C VAL A 151 19.78 15.88 -18.58
N ALA A 152 19.53 14.63 -18.99
CA ALA A 152 19.84 13.44 -18.22
C ALA A 152 19.94 12.18 -19.11
N GLU A 153 20.56 11.11 -18.61
CA GLU A 153 20.55 9.81 -19.29
C GLU A 153 19.16 9.17 -19.11
N VAL A 154 18.48 8.87 -20.23
CA VAL A 154 17.12 8.34 -20.23
C VAL A 154 17.11 6.92 -20.80
N LYS A 155 16.42 6.02 -20.11
CA LYS A 155 16.07 4.67 -20.59
C LYS A 155 14.56 4.52 -20.61
N LYS A 156 14.02 4.38 -21.81
CA LYS A 156 12.59 4.22 -22.08
C LYS A 156 12.24 2.77 -22.37
N THR A 157 11.12 2.31 -21.83
CA THR A 157 10.42 1.09 -22.25
C THR A 157 8.97 1.44 -22.58
N PRO A 158 8.18 0.50 -23.15
CA PRO A 158 6.75 0.73 -23.39
C PRO A 158 5.94 1.07 -22.13
N PHE A 159 6.47 0.76 -20.93
CA PHE A 159 5.74 0.87 -19.66
C PHE A 159 6.30 1.94 -18.72
N LEU A 160 7.58 2.32 -18.85
CA LEU A 160 8.22 3.24 -17.93
C LEU A 160 9.31 4.08 -18.61
N LEU A 161 9.55 5.25 -18.03
CA LEU A 161 10.72 6.07 -18.30
C LEU A 161 11.60 6.08 -17.06
N ARG A 162 12.87 5.67 -17.21
CA ARG A 162 13.87 5.73 -16.16
C ARG A 162 14.91 6.77 -16.54
N VAL A 163 15.12 7.74 -15.66
CA VAL A 163 16.01 8.87 -15.91
C VAL A 163 17.07 8.90 -14.81
N GLN A 164 18.33 8.90 -15.20
CA GLN A 164 19.47 9.04 -14.30
C GLN A 164 19.86 10.52 -14.27
N LEU A 165 19.51 11.21 -13.19
CA LEU A 165 19.83 12.63 -13.04
C LEU A 165 21.33 12.81 -12.81
N THR A 166 21.85 13.94 -13.27
CA THR A 166 23.25 14.36 -13.10
C THR A 166 23.68 14.44 -11.64
N GLU A 167 22.73 14.71 -10.74
CA GLU A 167 22.91 14.83 -9.29
C GLU A 167 23.00 13.46 -8.59
N GLY A 168 22.86 12.35 -9.32
CA GLY A 168 23.04 10.97 -8.85
C GLY A 168 21.76 10.25 -8.43
N GLU A 169 20.64 10.96 -8.33
CA GLU A 169 19.30 10.39 -8.09
C GLU A 169 18.69 9.75 -9.34
N LYS A 170 17.71 8.87 -9.15
CA LYS A 170 17.01 8.16 -10.22
C LYS A 170 15.56 8.57 -10.24
N PHE A 171 15.08 9.02 -11.39
CA PHE A 171 13.67 9.28 -11.58
C PHE A 171 13.03 8.12 -12.36
N VAL A 172 11.85 7.65 -11.93
CA VAL A 172 11.13 6.56 -12.60
C VAL A 172 9.67 6.95 -12.74
N THR A 173 9.22 7.23 -13.97
CA THR A 173 7.81 7.54 -14.21
C THR A 173 7.09 6.43 -14.98
N LEU A 174 5.85 6.18 -14.58
CA LEU A 174 4.88 5.35 -15.29
C LEU A 174 3.75 6.26 -15.81
N PRO A 175 3.06 5.91 -16.91
CA PRO A 175 1.99 6.72 -17.50
C PRO A 175 0.86 7.12 -16.54
N ARG A 176 0.66 6.36 -15.45
CA ARG A 176 -0.36 6.59 -14.41
C ARG A 176 0.22 6.80 -13.00
N TRP A 177 1.54 6.77 -12.83
CA TRP A 177 2.17 6.87 -11.51
C TRP A 177 3.62 7.36 -11.61
N PRO A 178 3.86 8.67 -11.51
CA PRO A 178 5.21 9.20 -11.42
C PRO A 178 5.82 8.87 -10.04
N GLY A 179 7.09 8.43 -10.01
CA GLY A 179 7.83 8.21 -8.76
C GLY A 179 9.27 8.71 -8.85
N VAL A 180 9.75 9.40 -7.81
CA VAL A 180 11.16 9.79 -7.74
C VAL A 180 11.87 8.81 -6.82
N ASN A 181 12.90 8.12 -7.32
CA ASN A 181 13.82 7.36 -6.48
C ASN A 181 14.93 8.30 -5.98
N SER A 182 14.77 8.79 -4.75
CA SER A 182 15.76 9.63 -4.10
C SER A 182 16.49 8.78 -3.06
N ARG A 183 17.79 8.53 -3.31
CA ARG A 183 18.69 7.79 -2.41
C ARG A 183 18.68 8.29 -0.96
N ASN A 184 18.23 9.51 -0.72
CA ASN A 184 18.29 10.15 0.59
C ASN A 184 16.94 10.28 1.31
N ARG A 185 15.84 9.69 0.80
CA ARG A 185 14.50 9.70 1.45
C ARG A 185 13.99 11.11 1.85
N ARG A 186 14.61 12.19 1.36
CA ARG A 186 14.25 13.58 1.70
C ARG A 186 13.17 14.07 0.75
N TYR A 187 11.94 14.13 1.24
CA TYR A 187 10.77 14.65 0.51
C TYR A 187 11.03 16.01 -0.13
N SER A 188 11.61 16.96 0.61
CA SER A 188 11.92 18.31 0.10
C SER A 188 12.82 18.28 -1.14
N ARG A 189 13.82 17.40 -1.13
CA ARG A 189 14.74 17.21 -2.27
C ARG A 189 14.07 16.48 -3.43
N ALA A 190 13.27 15.46 -3.16
CA ALA A 190 12.51 14.75 -4.19
C ALA A 190 11.48 15.66 -4.89
N LYS A 191 10.78 16.51 -4.13
CA LYS A 191 9.85 17.52 -4.66
C LYS A 191 10.56 18.61 -5.43
N SER A 192 11.72 19.09 -4.94
CA SER A 192 12.55 20.08 -5.65
C SER A 192 13.08 19.53 -6.99
N LEU A 193 13.60 18.30 -7.01
CA LEU A 193 14.05 17.66 -8.24
C LEU A 193 12.89 17.41 -9.21
N TYR A 194 11.75 16.93 -8.69
CA TYR A 194 10.55 16.78 -9.51
C TYR A 194 10.10 18.12 -10.11
N SER A 195 10.03 19.19 -9.30
CA SER A 195 9.67 20.52 -9.79
C SER A 195 10.67 21.07 -10.82
N LYS A 196 11.96 20.81 -10.64
CA LYS A 196 13.03 21.27 -11.54
C LYS A 196 12.98 20.61 -12.90
N TYR A 197 12.71 19.31 -12.95
CA TYR A 197 12.80 18.52 -14.19
C TYR A 197 11.44 18.27 -14.85
N ILE A 198 10.35 18.27 -14.07
CA ILE A 198 9.03 17.77 -14.48
C ILE A 198 7.88 18.70 -14.08
N GLY A 199 8.06 19.51 -13.02
CA GLY A 199 7.12 20.57 -12.67
C GLY A 199 6.87 21.50 -13.84
N ASP A 200 5.66 22.03 -13.89
CA ASP A 200 5.30 23.09 -14.85
C ASP A 200 6.08 24.38 -14.52
#